data_AF-A0A6A6J5X9-F1
#
_entry.id   AF-A0A6A6J5X9-F1
#
_cell.length_a   1.000
_cell.length_b   1.000
_cell.length_c   1.000
_cell.angle_alpha   90.00
_cell.angle_beta   90.00
_cell.angle_gamma   90.00
#
_symmetry.space_group_name_H-M   'P 1'
#
loop_
_entity.id
_entity.type
_entity.pdbx_description
1 polymer ?
#
loop_
_entity_poly.entity_id
_entity_poly.type
_entity_poly.pdbx_seq_one_letter_code
_entity_poly.pdbx_strand_id
1 'polypeptide(L)' 'MLFKPLPLLPLLLALAAAAPSPATAGRECQPGQYRCDYISSNIEVCDVHGWHTAASCKGQTCRYNGGSEAPYCHDQ' A
#
# COMPACT_ATOMS: atom_id res chain seq x y z
N MET A 1 29.86 -2.30 60.98
CA MET A 1 28.74 -2.89 60.23
C MET A 1 28.73 -2.25 58.84
N LEU A 2 28.46 -3.07 57.82
CA LEU A 2 28.98 -3.00 56.46
C LEU A 2 28.23 -1.97 55.58
N PHE A 3 28.93 -0.95 55.08
CA PHE A 3 28.44 -0.09 53.99
C PHE A 3 28.32 -0.92 52.71
N LYS A 4 27.10 -1.04 52.18
CA LYS A 4 26.83 -1.76 50.92
C LYS A 4 26.66 -0.72 49.80
N PRO A 5 27.58 -0.61 48.82
CA PRO A 5 27.39 0.30 47.71
C PRO A 5 26.33 -0.28 46.76
N LEU A 6 25.31 0.51 46.48
CA LEU A 6 24.29 0.22 45.48
C LEU A 6 24.91 0.48 44.09
N PRO A 7 25.03 -0.52 43.20
CA PRO A 7 25.54 -0.26 41.87
C PRO A 7 24.44 0.43 41.04
N LEU A 8 24.63 1.71 40.74
CA LEU A 8 23.90 2.39 39.67
C LEU A 8 24.31 1.74 38.34
N LEU A 9 23.49 0.82 37.83
CA LEU A 9 23.54 0.40 36.43
C LEU A 9 22.95 1.54 35.58
N PRO A 10 23.70 2.16 34.64
CA PRO A 10 23.10 3.05 33.67
C PRO A 10 22.34 2.18 32.65
N LEU A 11 21.01 2.31 32.67
CA LEU A 11 20.12 1.73 31.68
C LEU A 11 20.39 2.44 30.34
N LEU A 12 21.29 1.88 29.53
CA LEU A 12 21.56 2.32 28.16
C LEU A 12 20.29 2.10 27.32
N LEU A 13 19.45 3.13 27.19
CA LEU A 13 18.38 3.17 26.21
C LEU A 13 18.99 3.13 24.80
N ALA A 14 18.94 1.95 24.17
CA ALA A 14 19.20 1.83 22.74
C ALA A 14 18.06 2.52 21.98
N LEU A 15 18.32 3.72 21.46
CA LEU A 15 17.48 4.33 20.43
C LEU A 15 17.64 3.50 19.16
N ALA A 16 16.72 2.56 18.94
CA ALA A 16 16.53 1.95 17.63
C ALA A 16 16.00 3.05 16.69
N ALA A 17 16.89 3.66 15.89
CA ALA A 17 16.49 4.49 14.78
C ALA A 17 15.77 3.59 13.76
N ALA A 18 14.43 3.63 13.78
CA ALA A 18 13.63 3.05 12.71
C ALA A 18 13.92 3.84 11.43
N ALA A 19 14.81 3.32 10.59
CA ALA A 19 14.99 3.84 9.25
C ALA A 19 13.65 3.68 8.51
N PRO A 20 13.11 4.73 7.88
CA PRO A 20 11.96 4.57 7.01
C PRO A 20 12.39 3.65 5.87
N SER A 21 11.78 2.46 5.79
CA SER A 21 11.92 1.59 4.64
C SER A 21 11.57 2.39 3.39
N PRO A 22 12.39 2.33 2.32
CA PRO A 22 12.02 2.99 1.07
C PRO A 22 10.66 2.44 0.67
N ALA A 23 9.67 3.33 0.54
CA ALA A 23 8.37 2.98 0.02
C ALA A 23 8.58 2.49 -1.41
N THR A 24 8.72 1.17 -1.56
CA THR A 24 8.75 0.53 -2.87
C THR A 24 7.47 0.94 -3.57
N ALA A 25 7.62 1.66 -4.68
CA ALA A 25 6.53 2.03 -5.55
C ALA A 25 5.92 0.75 -6.12
N GLY A 26 4.94 0.23 -5.39
CA GLY A 26 4.31 -1.06 -5.57
C GLY A 26 3.45 -1.27 -4.34
N ARG A 27 2.44 -0.42 -4.16
CA ARG A 27 1.50 -0.52 -3.04
C ARG A 27 0.91 -1.92 -3.10
N GLU A 28 1.27 -2.77 -2.14
CA GLU A 28 0.64 -4.06 -1.90
C GLU A 28 -0.86 -3.82 -1.89
N CYS A 29 -1.54 -4.32 -2.91
CA CYS A 29 -2.98 -4.21 -3.02
C CYS A 29 -3.62 -5.42 -2.39
N GLN A 30 -4.90 -5.30 -2.06
CA GLN A 30 -5.64 -6.42 -1.56
C GLN A 30 -6.27 -7.17 -2.72
N PRO A 31 -6.08 -8.51 -2.83
CA PRO A 31 -6.70 -9.29 -3.89
C PRO A 31 -8.21 -9.06 -3.97
N GLY A 32 -8.72 -8.88 -5.19
CA GLY A 32 -10.12 -8.55 -5.45
C GLY A 32 -10.42 -7.05 -5.49
N GLN A 33 -9.46 -6.17 -5.19
CA GLN A 33 -9.60 -4.75 -5.46
C GLN A 33 -9.54 -4.47 -6.95
N TYR A 34 -10.33 -3.49 -7.38
CA TYR A 34 -10.29 -2.96 -8.75
C TYR A 34 -9.94 -1.48 -8.72
N ARG A 35 -9.26 -1.02 -9.77
CA ARG A 35 -9.01 0.41 -9.97
C ARG A 35 -8.93 0.77 -11.44
N CYS A 36 -9.02 2.07 -11.73
CA CYS A 36 -8.52 2.59 -12.99
C CYS A 36 -6.99 2.69 -12.95
N ASP A 37 -6.33 2.39 -14.06
CA ASP A 37 -4.91 2.67 -14.22
C ASP A 37 -4.63 4.18 -14.20
N TYR A 38 -3.33 4.54 -14.16
CA TYR A 38 -2.92 5.94 -14.00
C TYR A 38 -3.46 6.87 -15.10
N ILE A 39 -3.58 6.37 -16.34
CA ILE A 39 -4.09 7.15 -17.48
C ILE A 39 -5.60 6.97 -17.70
N SER A 40 -6.30 6.25 -16.83
CA SER A 40 -7.74 5.97 -16.92
C SER A 40 -8.19 5.30 -18.23
N SER A 41 -7.30 4.56 -18.88
CA SER A 41 -7.57 3.79 -20.11
C SER A 41 -7.76 2.31 -19.84
N ASN A 42 -7.45 1.83 -18.64
CA ASN A 42 -7.55 0.43 -18.27
C ASN A 42 -8.21 0.28 -16.90
N ILE A 43 -8.92 -0.83 -16.73
CA ILE A 43 -9.33 -1.32 -15.42
C ILE A 43 -8.29 -2.34 -14.98
N GLU A 44 -7.69 -2.12 -13.83
CA GLU A 44 -6.75 -3.02 -13.19
C GLU A 44 -7.44 -3.78 -12.05
N VAL A 45 -7.11 -5.05 -11.91
CA VAL A 45 -7.50 -5.90 -10.79
C VAL A 45 -6.26 -6.26 -9.98
N CYS A 46 -6.40 -6.33 -8.67
CA CYS A 46 -5.38 -6.86 -7.80
C CYS A 46 -5.58 -8.36 -7.58
N ASP A 47 -4.52 -9.15 -7.75
CA ASP A 47 -4.46 -10.56 -7.38
C ASP A 47 -3.23 -10.86 -6.50
N VAL A 48 -2.91 -12.14 -6.33
CA VAL A 48 -1.76 -12.61 -5.51
C VAL A 48 -0.39 -12.18 -6.06
N HIS A 49 -0.33 -11.73 -7.30
CA HIS A 49 0.86 -11.22 -7.98
C HIS A 49 0.90 -9.68 -8.05
N GLY A 50 -0.22 -9.00 -7.73
CA GLY A 50 -0.32 -7.55 -7.68
C GLY A 50 -1.35 -7.00 -8.66
N TRP A 51 -1.12 -5.77 -9.14
CA TRP A 51 -2.02 -5.12 -10.09
C TRP A 51 -1.77 -5.59 -11.52
N HIS A 52 -2.85 -6.01 -12.20
CA HIS A 52 -2.82 -6.43 -13.59
C HIS A 52 -4.03 -5.89 -14.35
N THR A 53 -3.88 -5.64 -15.65
CA THR A 53 -4.99 -5.19 -16.50
C THR A 53 -6.07 -6.26 -16.62
N ALA A 54 -7.27 -5.95 -16.18
CA ALA A 54 -8.46 -6.79 -16.33
C ALA A 54 -9.24 -6.44 -17.61
N ALA A 55 -9.30 -5.16 -17.97
CA ALA A 55 -9.94 -4.68 -19.18
C ALA A 55 -9.30 -3.38 -19.70
N SER A 56 -9.38 -3.15 -21.01
CA SER A 56 -8.95 -1.91 -21.66
C SER A 56 -10.17 -1.18 -22.22
N CYS A 57 -10.23 0.12 -21.94
CA CYS A 57 -11.24 1.01 -22.47
C CYS A 57 -10.81 1.51 -23.87
N LYS A 58 -11.77 1.99 -24.68
CA LYS A 58 -11.48 2.57 -26.00
C LYS A 58 -10.75 3.91 -25.91
N GLY A 59 -10.78 4.57 -24.75
CA GLY A 59 -10.05 5.79 -24.45
C GLY A 59 -9.87 6.00 -22.95
N GLN A 60 -9.62 7.23 -22.52
CA GLN A 60 -9.44 7.60 -21.10
C GLN A 60 -10.78 7.71 -20.34
N THR A 61 -11.57 6.64 -20.40
CA THR A 61 -12.98 6.59 -20.00
C THR A 61 -13.24 5.65 -18.82
N CYS A 62 -12.20 5.11 -18.18
CA CYS A 62 -12.38 4.36 -16.94
C CYS A 62 -12.94 5.28 -15.84
N ARG A 63 -14.07 4.90 -15.23
CA ARG A 63 -14.78 5.67 -14.20
C ARG A 63 -15.27 4.76 -13.08
N TYR A 64 -15.41 5.30 -11.88
CA TYR A 64 -16.09 4.65 -10.78
C TYR A 64 -17.55 5.07 -10.74
N ASN A 65 -18.44 4.12 -10.48
CA ASN A 65 -19.81 4.40 -10.10
C ASN A 65 -19.92 4.21 -8.59
N GLY A 66 -20.51 5.15 -7.85
CA GLY A 66 -20.61 5.11 -6.38
C GLY A 66 -21.39 3.92 -5.80
N GLY A 67 -22.02 3.10 -6.65
CA GLY A 67 -22.70 1.86 -6.27
C GLY A 67 -21.94 0.56 -6.57
N SER A 68 -20.77 0.62 -7.20
CA SER A 68 -20.00 -0.56 -7.60
C SER A 68 -18.58 -0.51 -7.06
N GLU A 69 -18.08 -1.63 -6.55
CA GLU A 69 -16.68 -1.77 -6.13
C GLU A 69 -15.72 -1.80 -7.33
N ALA A 70 -16.21 -2.21 -8.50
CA ALA A 70 -15.45 -2.22 -9.75
C ALA A 70 -15.75 -0.97 -10.60
N PRO A 71 -14.71 -0.31 -11.16
CA PRO A 71 -14.88 0.72 -12.17
C PRO A 71 -15.37 0.11 -13.50
N TYR A 72 -15.77 0.98 -14.42
CA TYR A 72 -16.29 0.61 -15.74
C TYR A 72 -15.73 1.55 -16.82
N CYS A 73 -15.74 1.08 -18.07
CA CYS A 73 -15.39 1.90 -19.22
C CYS A 73 -16.62 2.69 -19.71
N HIS A 74 -16.53 4.01 -19.72
CA HIS A 74 -17.57 4.92 -20.21
C HIS A 74 -17.35 5.25 -21.71
N ASP A 75 -17.37 4.22 -22.54
CA ASP A 75 -17.10 4.29 -24.00
C ASP A 75 -18.36 4.22 -24.87
N GLN A 76 -19.50 4.75 -24.39
CA GLN A 76 -20.77 4.78 -25.12
C GLN A 76 -20.63 5.42 -26.51
#